data_AF-X0AXL1-F1
#
_entry.id   AF-X0AXL1-F1
#
_cell.length_a   1.000
_cell.length_b   1.000
_cell.length_c   1.000
_cell.angle_alpha   90.00
_cell.angle_beta   90.00
_cell.angle_gamma   90.00
#
_symmetry.space_group_name_H-M   'P 1'
#
loop_
_entity.id
_entity.type
_entity.pdbx_description
1 polymer ?
#
loop_
_entity_poly.entity_id
_entity_poly.type
_entity_poly.pdbx_seq_one_letter_code
_entity_poly.pdbx_strand_id
1 'polypeptide(L)'
;MFIGEMGCWLVVGLMALWRRFKGSAPEDRGYQAVDTEENGDAEAAPQADDRTKLLHTGPSILRGYRVALLALPAICDICGTTLMNAGLLMVAASIYQMTRGALVLFVGLFSVVFLKRHLHLFQWLSLVGVVLGVAVVGLAGAIWPDEKPENSIGQPEEDSATDGGLSDAARAIVGVLLIAGAQIFTATQFVLEEYLLERSTIDPIRVVGWEGIFGFSVTLLAMFVLHATIGSTEAGKYGYFDIVEGWRQMIENKQVLISSFLIMISIGGFNFFGLSVTRSVSATSRSTIDTCRTLFIWIVSLGLGWETFKWLQIVGFALLVYFTFLFNGIVQPPLEFLRVPDEEIEELLPEEPIEHR
;
A
#
# COMPACT_ATOMS: atom_id res chain seq x y z
N MET A 1 5.80 9.42 -8.37
CA MET A 1 5.36 8.10 -7.89
C MET A 1 5.72 7.00 -8.88
N PHE A 2 4.99 6.84 -9.99
CA PHE A 2 5.18 5.76 -10.97
C PHE A 2 6.59 5.63 -11.56
N ILE A 3 7.34 6.73 -11.71
CA ILE A 3 8.75 6.67 -12.14
C ILE A 3 9.60 5.86 -11.13
N GLY A 4 9.29 5.96 -9.83
CA GLY A 4 9.95 5.20 -8.77
C GLY A 4 9.63 3.71 -8.82
N GLU A 5 8.38 3.35 -9.08
CA GLU A 5 7.94 1.97 -9.28
C GLU A 5 8.50 1.36 -10.56
N MET A 6 8.53 2.12 -11.67
CA MET A 6 9.25 1.73 -12.88
C MET A 6 10.73 1.49 -12.60
N GLY A 7 11.31 2.23 -11.65
CA GLY A 7 12.68 2.03 -11.15
C GLY A 7 12.95 0.60 -10.64
N CYS A 8 11.93 -0.16 -10.23
CA CYS A 8 12.08 -1.57 -9.88
C CYS A 8 12.63 -2.41 -11.05
N TRP A 9 12.34 -2.04 -12.31
CA TRP A 9 12.94 -2.69 -13.48
C TRP A 9 14.45 -2.47 -13.58
N LEU A 10 14.95 -1.31 -13.15
CA LEU A 10 16.39 -1.07 -13.09
C LEU A 10 17.05 -2.01 -12.09
N VAL A 11 16.43 -2.21 -10.92
CA VAL A 11 16.91 -3.15 -9.90
C VAL A 11 16.93 -4.58 -10.44
N VAL A 12 15.86 -5.01 -11.11
CA VAL A 12 15.78 -6.33 -11.77
C VAL A 12 16.88 -6.47 -12.84
N GLY A 13 17.08 -5.44 -13.68
CA GLY A 13 18.10 -5.42 -14.71
C GLY A 13 19.52 -5.49 -14.14
N LEU A 14 19.80 -4.74 -13.07
CA LEU A 14 21.08 -4.77 -12.35
C LEU A 14 21.34 -6.15 -11.72
N MET A 15 20.33 -6.76 -11.10
CA MET A 15 20.47 -8.13 -10.56
C MET A 15 20.75 -9.15 -11.67
N ALA A 16 20.06 -9.06 -12.82
CA ALA A 16 20.29 -9.94 -13.96
C ALA A 16 21.70 -9.74 -14.56
N LEU A 17 22.14 -8.49 -14.67
CA LEU A 17 23.46 -8.13 -15.16
C LEU A 17 24.55 -8.60 -14.19
N TRP A 18 24.35 -8.45 -12.88
CA TRP A 18 25.27 -8.93 -11.85
C TRP A 18 25.39 -10.45 -11.86
N ARG A 19 24.27 -11.18 -12.01
CA ARG A 19 24.27 -12.65 -12.20
C ARG A 19 25.01 -13.08 -13.46
N ARG A 20 24.92 -12.30 -14.54
CA ARG A 20 25.68 -12.55 -15.78
C ARG A 20 27.16 -12.27 -15.63
N PHE A 21 27.55 -11.20 -14.93
CA PHE A 21 28.96 -10.85 -14.71
C PHE A 21 29.67 -11.75 -13.70
N LYS A 22 28.95 -12.28 -12.70
CA LYS A 22 29.54 -13.16 -11.70
C LYS A 22 29.75 -14.60 -12.19
N GLY A 23 29.30 -14.93 -13.40
CA GLY A 23 29.31 -16.29 -13.94
C GLY A 23 28.32 -17.19 -13.19
N SER A 24 27.62 -18.07 -13.89
CA SER A 24 26.83 -19.12 -13.24
C SER A 24 27.77 -20.21 -12.69
N ALA A 25 27.70 -20.50 -11.38
CA ALA A 25 27.91 -21.82 -10.72
C ALA A 25 27.84 -21.63 -9.18
N PRO A 26 27.25 -22.56 -8.41
CA PRO A 26 27.34 -24.02 -8.56
C PRO A 26 26.19 -24.57 -9.42
N GLU A 27 26.42 -25.44 -10.41
CA GLU A 27 26.18 -26.90 -10.30
C GLU A 27 25.15 -27.20 -9.20
N ASP A 28 23.88 -27.45 -9.47
CA ASP A 28 23.37 -28.71 -10.03
C ASP A 28 24.20 -29.96 -9.65
N ARG A 29 24.75 -29.96 -8.43
CA ARG A 29 25.11 -31.19 -7.72
C ARG A 29 23.87 -31.75 -7.08
N GLY A 30 22.94 -32.19 -7.93
CA GLY A 30 22.04 -33.26 -7.54
C GLY A 30 22.88 -34.43 -7.04
N TYR A 31 22.56 -34.92 -5.85
CA TYR A 31 23.06 -36.17 -5.32
C TYR A 31 22.92 -37.26 -6.39
N GLN A 32 24.03 -37.69 -6.97
CA GLN A 32 24.04 -38.87 -7.83
C GLN A 32 24.03 -40.06 -6.87
N ALA A 33 22.86 -40.68 -6.70
CA ALA A 33 22.74 -41.87 -5.88
C ALA A 33 23.76 -42.91 -6.37
N VAL A 34 24.67 -43.29 -5.47
CA VAL A 34 25.55 -44.43 -5.68
C VAL A 34 24.65 -45.65 -5.57
N ASP A 35 24.46 -46.38 -6.68
CA ASP A 35 23.86 -47.72 -6.65
C ASP A 35 24.68 -48.57 -5.67
N THR A 36 24.12 -48.76 -4.49
CA THR A 36 24.58 -49.79 -3.57
C THR A 36 23.60 -50.92 -3.75
N GLU A 37 23.88 -51.81 -4.70
CA GLU A 37 23.27 -53.13 -4.68
C GLU A 37 23.73 -53.83 -3.41
N GLU A 38 22.90 -53.82 -2.36
CA GLU A 38 22.96 -54.83 -1.32
C GLU A 38 21.55 -55.08 -0.75
N ASN A 39 21.14 -56.34 -0.90
CA ASN A 39 19.89 -56.95 -0.46
C ASN A 39 19.45 -56.56 0.97
N GLY A 40 18.14 -56.37 1.17
CA GLY A 40 17.54 -56.46 2.50
C GLY A 40 16.12 -55.91 2.59
N ASP A 41 15.16 -56.79 2.79
CA ASP A 41 13.74 -56.52 3.00
C ASP A 41 13.45 -55.61 4.22
N ALA A 42 12.56 -54.60 4.08
CA ALA A 42 11.64 -54.14 5.14
C ALA A 42 10.66 -53.04 4.67
N GLU A 43 9.37 -53.37 4.75
CA GLU A 43 8.18 -52.55 5.10
C GLU A 43 7.89 -51.22 4.36
N ALA A 44 6.79 -51.27 3.60
CA ALA A 44 6.17 -50.12 2.94
C ALA A 44 5.41 -49.20 3.93
N ALA A 45 5.86 -47.95 4.04
CA ALA A 45 5.06 -46.83 4.53
C ALA A 45 4.47 -46.04 3.34
N PRO A 46 3.23 -45.52 3.42
CA PRO A 46 2.56 -44.94 2.26
C PRO A 46 3.15 -43.57 1.90
N GLN A 47 3.48 -43.41 0.62
CA GLN A 47 3.96 -42.19 -0.02
C GLN A 47 3.01 -41.01 0.23
N ALA A 48 3.50 -40.01 0.97
CA ALA A 48 2.84 -38.71 1.16
C ALA A 48 3.24 -37.66 0.10
N ASP A 49 3.95 -38.07 -0.96
CA ASP A 49 4.65 -37.14 -1.87
C ASP A 49 3.89 -36.86 -3.19
N ASP A 50 2.68 -37.41 -3.36
CA ASP A 50 1.95 -37.33 -4.64
C ASP A 50 0.78 -36.31 -4.64
N ARG A 51 0.53 -35.62 -3.52
CA ARG A 51 -0.53 -34.58 -3.44
C ARG A 51 -0.03 -33.14 -3.66
N THR A 52 1.26 -32.89 -3.47
CA THR A 52 1.81 -31.51 -3.44
C THR A 52 2.15 -30.98 -4.84
N LYS A 53 2.34 -31.85 -5.84
CA LYS A 53 2.65 -31.44 -7.23
C LYS A 53 1.43 -31.07 -8.08
N LEU A 54 0.21 -31.25 -7.56
CA LEU A 54 -1.03 -31.06 -8.33
C LEU A 54 -1.64 -29.64 -8.24
N LEU A 55 -1.15 -28.76 -7.35
CA LEU A 55 -1.78 -27.44 -7.12
C LEU A 55 -1.18 -26.27 -7.92
N HIS A 56 0.01 -26.42 -8.53
CA HIS A 56 0.70 -25.29 -9.21
C HIS A 56 0.90 -25.44 -10.72
N THR A 57 0.24 -26.38 -11.38
CA THR A 57 0.28 -26.57 -12.84
C THR A 57 -0.83 -25.83 -13.60
N GLY A 58 -1.36 -24.74 -13.02
CA GLY A 58 -2.25 -23.82 -13.73
C GLY A 58 -1.46 -22.82 -14.60
N PRO A 59 -1.93 -22.45 -15.81
CA PRO A 59 -1.29 -21.40 -16.59
C PRO A 59 -1.37 -20.07 -15.84
N SER A 60 -0.22 -19.55 -15.39
CA SER A 60 -0.10 -18.23 -14.74
C SER A 60 -0.93 -17.18 -15.47
N ILE A 61 -1.84 -16.52 -14.74
CA ILE A 61 -2.78 -15.55 -15.34
C ILE A 61 -2.01 -14.39 -15.95
N LEU A 62 -0.89 -13.97 -15.37
CA LEU A 62 -0.10 -12.81 -15.83
C LEU A 62 0.96 -13.17 -16.89
N ARG A 63 0.61 -13.91 -17.95
CA ARG A 63 1.55 -14.18 -19.07
C ARG A 63 1.05 -13.58 -20.39
N GLY A 64 1.94 -12.88 -21.10
CA GLY A 64 1.64 -12.27 -22.40
C GLY A 64 0.67 -11.09 -22.30
N TYR A 65 -0.41 -11.10 -23.09
CA TYR A 65 -1.40 -10.01 -23.15
C TYR A 65 -2.12 -9.77 -21.81
N ARG A 66 -2.21 -10.79 -20.95
CA ARG A 66 -2.86 -10.69 -19.64
C ARG A 66 -2.08 -9.87 -18.61
N VAL A 67 -0.84 -9.49 -18.90
CA VAL A 67 -0.11 -8.48 -18.11
C VAL A 67 -0.86 -7.14 -18.09
N ALA A 68 -1.67 -6.84 -19.11
CA ALA A 68 -2.55 -5.67 -19.13
C ALA A 68 -3.58 -5.65 -17.98
N LEU A 69 -3.84 -6.77 -17.31
CA LEU A 69 -4.69 -6.79 -16.10
C LEU A 69 -4.09 -5.98 -14.95
N LEU A 70 -2.77 -5.78 -14.93
CA LEU A 70 -2.08 -4.90 -13.97
C LEU A 70 -2.36 -3.41 -14.22
N ALA A 71 -3.00 -3.05 -15.33
CA ALA A 71 -3.49 -1.68 -15.52
C ALA A 71 -4.65 -1.36 -14.57
N LEU A 72 -5.45 -2.35 -14.13
CA LEU A 72 -6.57 -2.13 -13.22
C LEU A 72 -6.11 -1.66 -11.82
N PRO A 73 -5.19 -2.35 -11.11
CA PRO A 73 -4.66 -1.84 -9.85
C PRO A 73 -3.93 -0.51 -10.04
N ALA A 74 -3.20 -0.31 -11.14
CA ALA A 74 -2.54 0.97 -11.44
C ALA A 74 -3.54 2.14 -11.61
N ILE A 75 -4.68 1.93 -12.27
CA ILE A 75 -5.73 2.96 -12.38
C ILE A 75 -6.35 3.26 -11.01
N CYS A 76 -6.59 2.21 -10.20
CA CYS A 76 -7.10 2.39 -8.84
C CYS A 76 -6.12 3.20 -7.99
N ASP A 77 -4.82 2.93 -8.10
CA ASP A 77 -3.77 3.68 -7.42
C ASP A 77 -3.70 5.15 -7.88
N ILE A 78 -3.79 5.43 -9.18
CA ILE A 78 -3.88 6.81 -9.70
C ILE A 78 -5.09 7.54 -9.10
N CYS A 79 -6.27 6.92 -9.15
CA CYS A 79 -7.50 7.51 -8.65
C CYS A 79 -7.39 7.76 -7.13
N GLY A 80 -6.96 6.76 -6.37
CA GLY A 80 -6.78 6.85 -4.92
C GLY A 80 -5.79 7.94 -4.53
N THR A 81 -4.59 7.93 -5.11
CA THR A 81 -3.53 8.91 -4.76
C THR A 81 -3.90 10.32 -5.19
N THR A 82 -4.58 10.50 -6.31
CA THR A 82 -5.04 11.82 -6.76
C THR A 82 -6.12 12.38 -5.83
N LEU A 83 -7.14 11.58 -5.49
CA LEU A 83 -8.20 12.00 -4.57
C LEU A 83 -7.65 12.29 -3.17
N MET A 84 -6.69 11.48 -2.73
CA MET A 84 -5.99 11.64 -1.46
C MET A 84 -5.19 12.96 -1.44
N ASN A 85 -4.39 13.25 -2.47
CA ASN A 85 -3.66 14.52 -2.58
C ASN A 85 -4.59 15.74 -2.71
N ALA A 86 -5.70 15.62 -3.44
CA ALA A 86 -6.70 16.68 -3.53
C ALA A 86 -7.34 16.98 -2.17
N GLY A 87 -7.66 15.95 -1.39
CA GLY A 87 -8.17 16.10 -0.03
C GLY A 87 -7.16 16.76 0.92
N LEU A 88 -5.87 16.43 0.80
CA LEU A 88 -4.79 17.04 1.59
C LEU A 88 -4.70 18.56 1.42
N LEU A 89 -5.11 19.11 0.28
CA LEU A 89 -5.16 20.57 0.06
C LEU A 89 -6.29 21.28 0.82
N MET A 90 -7.20 20.52 1.42
CA MET A 90 -8.40 21.00 2.10
C MET A 90 -8.44 20.66 3.59
N VAL A 91 -7.55 19.78 4.07
CA VAL A 91 -7.52 19.33 5.47
C VAL A 91 -6.11 19.44 6.05
N ALA A 92 -6.02 19.48 7.38
CA ALA A 92 -4.74 19.36 8.07
C ALA A 92 -4.09 17.99 7.82
N ALA A 93 -2.76 17.94 7.83
CA ALA A 93 -1.99 16.70 7.63
C ALA A 93 -2.37 15.60 8.65
N SER A 94 -2.69 15.99 9.89
CA SER A 94 -3.14 15.07 10.94
C SER A 94 -4.47 14.38 10.57
N ILE A 95 -5.48 15.15 10.15
CA ILE A 95 -6.79 14.64 9.69
C ILE A 95 -6.61 13.71 8.49
N TYR A 96 -5.71 14.07 7.57
CA TYR A 96 -5.36 13.23 6.43
C TYR A 96 -4.79 11.87 6.86
N GLN A 97 -3.82 11.86 7.77
CA GLN A 97 -3.23 10.62 8.28
C GLN A 97 -4.25 9.77 9.04
N MET A 98 -5.11 10.41 9.84
CA MET A 98 -6.15 9.73 10.61
C MET A 98 -7.20 9.08 9.72
N THR A 99 -7.69 9.80 8.70
CA THR A 99 -8.71 9.28 7.77
C THR A 99 -8.18 8.09 6.97
N ARG A 100 -6.87 8.04 6.68
CA ARG A 100 -6.21 6.91 6.03
C ARG A 100 -6.30 5.61 6.85
N GLY A 101 -6.44 5.68 8.17
CA GLY A 101 -6.60 4.49 9.00
C GLY A 101 -7.92 3.72 8.74
N ALA A 102 -8.92 4.36 8.13
CA ALA A 102 -10.15 3.68 7.70
C ALA A 102 -9.93 2.67 6.56
N LEU A 103 -8.78 2.72 5.88
CA LEU A 103 -8.41 1.80 4.80
C LEU A 103 -8.56 0.33 5.21
N VAL A 104 -8.18 -0.01 6.44
CA VAL A 104 -8.20 -1.39 6.93
C VAL A 104 -9.60 -2.01 6.89
N LEU A 105 -10.64 -1.22 7.20
CA LEU A 105 -12.02 -1.70 7.14
C LEU A 105 -12.43 -2.02 5.70
N PHE A 106 -12.10 -1.14 4.75
CA PHE A 106 -12.46 -1.37 3.35
C PHE A 106 -11.69 -2.56 2.78
N VAL A 107 -10.39 -2.69 3.08
CA VAL A 107 -9.59 -3.83 2.66
C VAL A 107 -10.14 -5.13 3.25
N GLY A 108 -10.38 -5.19 4.57
CA GLY A 108 -10.93 -6.39 5.21
C GLY A 108 -12.29 -6.79 4.64
N LEU A 109 -13.19 -5.83 4.41
CA LEU A 109 -14.50 -6.10 3.79
C LEU A 109 -14.34 -6.61 2.35
N PHE A 110 -13.49 -5.97 1.55
CA PHE A 110 -13.28 -6.35 0.15
C PHE A 110 -12.55 -7.69 0.04
N SER A 111 -11.63 -8.03 0.93
CA SER A 111 -11.01 -9.36 0.99
C SER A 111 -12.04 -10.46 1.27
N VAL A 112 -13.02 -10.23 2.16
CA VAL A 112 -14.12 -11.20 2.38
C VAL A 112 -15.04 -11.30 1.16
N VAL A 113 -15.42 -10.17 0.55
CA VAL A 113 -16.38 -10.15 -0.57
C VAL A 113 -15.77 -10.69 -1.87
N PHE A 114 -14.57 -10.23 -2.24
CA PHE A 114 -13.96 -10.53 -3.54
C PHE A 114 -13.04 -11.75 -3.52
N LEU A 115 -12.27 -11.95 -2.44
CA LEU A 115 -11.36 -13.11 -2.32
C LEU A 115 -12.01 -14.27 -1.57
N LYS A 116 -13.22 -14.09 -1.03
CA LYS A 116 -13.96 -15.11 -0.25
C LYS A 116 -13.17 -15.64 0.94
N ARG A 117 -12.33 -14.77 1.53
CA ARG A 117 -11.56 -15.08 2.74
C ARG A 117 -12.51 -15.24 3.92
N HIS A 118 -12.25 -16.24 4.76
CA HIS A 118 -12.94 -16.40 6.04
C HIS A 118 -12.16 -15.66 7.12
N LEU A 119 -12.73 -14.56 7.63
CA LEU A 119 -12.19 -13.86 8.79
C LEU A 119 -12.79 -14.46 10.06
N HIS A 120 -11.94 -14.82 11.02
CA HIS A 120 -12.38 -15.29 12.32
C HIS A 120 -13.03 -14.17 13.12
N LEU A 121 -13.82 -14.53 14.14
CA LEU A 121 -14.54 -13.55 14.96
C LEU A 121 -13.58 -12.54 15.62
N PHE A 122 -12.39 -12.97 16.06
CA PHE A 122 -11.40 -12.06 16.65
C PHE A 122 -10.85 -11.05 15.63
N GLN A 123 -10.70 -11.44 14.36
CA GLN A 123 -10.27 -10.53 13.28
C GLN A 123 -11.36 -9.49 12.99
N TRP A 124 -12.63 -9.88 12.97
CA TRP A 124 -13.75 -8.94 12.88
C TRP A 124 -13.80 -7.95 14.04
N LEU A 125 -13.61 -8.45 15.28
CA LEU A 125 -13.54 -7.59 16.47
C LEU A 125 -12.35 -6.63 16.39
N SER A 126 -11.20 -7.09 15.88
CA SER A 126 -10.03 -6.24 15.65
C SER A 126 -10.30 -5.16 14.61
N LEU A 127 -10.97 -5.48 13.49
CA LEU A 127 -11.35 -4.48 12.48
C LEU A 127 -12.24 -3.38 13.07
N VAL A 128 -13.26 -3.77 13.86
CA VAL A 128 -14.12 -2.80 14.57
C VAL A 128 -13.30 -1.97 15.57
N GLY A 129 -12.38 -2.60 16.30
CA GLY A 129 -11.50 -1.94 17.24
C GLY A 129 -10.56 -0.92 16.59
N VAL A 130 -10.00 -1.22 15.42
CA VAL A 130 -9.18 -0.28 14.62
C VAL A 130 -10.03 0.93 14.21
N VAL A 131 -11.27 0.71 13.76
CA VAL A 131 -12.19 1.79 13.36
C VAL A 131 -12.56 2.68 14.55
N LEU A 132 -12.82 2.09 15.72
CA LEU A 132 -13.07 2.83 16.95
C LEU A 132 -11.83 3.66 17.34
N GLY A 133 -10.63 3.08 17.22
CA GLY A 133 -9.36 3.80 17.42
C GLY A 133 -9.27 5.02 16.52
N VAL A 134 -9.44 4.85 15.21
CA VAL A 134 -9.44 5.95 14.22
C VAL A 134 -10.52 6.99 14.53
N ALA A 135 -11.73 6.57 14.89
CA ALA A 135 -12.82 7.48 15.23
C ALA A 135 -12.52 8.32 16.48
N VAL A 136 -11.89 7.73 17.50
CA VAL A 136 -11.45 8.44 18.72
C VAL A 136 -10.35 9.44 18.39
N VAL A 137 -9.35 9.04 17.58
CA VAL A 137 -8.28 9.94 17.15
C VAL A 137 -8.84 11.10 16.31
N GLY A 138 -9.77 10.83 15.39
CA GLY A 138 -10.45 11.85 14.56
C GLY A 138 -11.31 12.80 15.38
N LEU A 139 -12.07 12.29 16.37
CA LEU A 139 -12.86 13.11 17.29
C LEU A 139 -11.98 14.04 18.11
N ALA A 140 -10.81 13.56 18.57
CA ALA A 140 -9.84 14.40 19.27
C ALA A 140 -9.31 15.55 18.39
N GLY A 141 -9.06 15.29 17.11
CA GLY A 141 -8.67 16.32 16.14
C GLY A 141 -9.78 17.34 15.84
N ALA A 142 -11.05 16.90 15.87
CA ALA A 142 -12.20 17.76 15.60
C ALA A 142 -12.60 18.65 16.78
N ILE A 143 -12.53 18.15 18.02
CA ILE A 143 -12.87 18.90 19.24
C ILE A 143 -11.80 19.95 19.56
N TRP A 144 -10.53 19.62 19.31
CA TRP A 144 -9.40 20.53 19.50
C TRP A 144 -8.68 20.72 18.17
N PRO A 145 -9.18 21.60 17.28
CA PRO A 145 -8.42 22.01 16.10
C PRO A 145 -7.11 22.65 16.56
N ASP A 146 -5.97 22.19 16.03
CA ASP A 146 -4.72 22.91 16.25
C ASP A 146 -4.81 24.25 15.51
N GLU A 147 -4.53 25.36 16.19
CA GLU A 147 -4.31 26.65 15.54
C GLU A 147 -3.12 26.47 14.59
N LYS A 148 -3.32 26.81 13.30
CA LYS A 148 -2.25 26.73 12.29
C LYS A 148 -1.07 27.55 12.82
N PRO A 149 0.14 26.98 12.94
CA PRO A 149 1.31 27.81 13.18
C PRO A 149 1.44 28.78 12.01
N GLU A 150 1.46 30.09 12.32
CA GLU A 150 1.56 31.24 11.40
C GLU A 150 2.77 31.21 10.44
N ASN A 151 3.58 30.14 10.44
CA ASN A 151 4.80 30.00 9.64
C ASN A 151 4.76 28.80 8.67
N SER A 152 3.56 28.37 8.26
CA SER A 152 3.39 27.38 7.19
C SER A 152 3.59 28.07 5.83
N ILE A 153 4.80 27.96 5.30
CA ILE A 153 5.27 28.51 4.02
C ILE A 153 4.20 28.43 2.91
N GLY A 154 3.66 29.58 2.51
CA GLY A 154 3.18 29.82 1.14
C GLY A 154 1.76 29.42 0.76
N GLN A 155 0.75 29.61 1.62
CA GLN A 155 -0.61 29.84 1.12
C GLN A 155 -0.83 31.36 1.06
N PRO A 156 -1.08 31.96 -0.11
CA PRO A 156 -1.70 33.28 -0.14
C PRO A 156 -3.03 33.15 0.60
N GLU A 157 -3.19 33.92 1.66
CA GLU A 157 -4.50 34.25 2.19
C GLU A 157 -5.23 35.00 1.08
N GLU A 158 -5.95 34.26 0.24
CA GLU A 158 -7.08 34.83 -0.45
C GLU A 158 -8.15 35.10 0.61
N ASP A 159 -8.10 36.30 1.18
CA ASP A 159 -9.23 37.02 1.75
C ASP A 159 -10.31 37.19 0.66
N SER A 160 -10.94 36.07 0.30
CA SER A 160 -12.04 36.03 -0.66
C SER A 160 -13.34 36.19 0.12
N ALA A 161 -13.56 37.39 0.64
CA ALA A 161 -14.89 37.92 0.94
C ALA A 161 -15.68 38.18 -0.37
N THR A 162 -15.80 37.14 -1.20
CA THR A 162 -16.60 37.13 -2.44
C THR A 162 -17.53 35.91 -2.40
N ASP A 163 -18.77 36.21 -2.05
CA ASP A 163 -20.03 35.52 -2.37
C ASP A 163 -19.87 34.21 -3.18
N GLY A 164 -19.91 33.05 -2.50
CA GLY A 164 -20.01 31.72 -3.13
C GLY A 164 -19.05 30.63 -2.63
N GLY A 165 -18.07 30.95 -1.78
CA GLY A 165 -17.14 29.96 -1.21
C GLY A 165 -17.77 29.07 -0.13
N LEU A 166 -17.44 27.77 -0.11
CA LEU A 166 -17.75 26.87 1.00
C LEU A 166 -17.15 27.42 2.31
N SER A 167 -17.90 27.35 3.41
CA SER A 167 -17.34 27.67 4.74
C SER A 167 -16.12 26.79 5.03
N ASP A 168 -15.19 27.26 5.88
CA ASP A 168 -13.98 26.50 6.24
C ASP A 168 -14.31 25.08 6.74
N ALA A 169 -15.39 24.94 7.50
CA ALA A 169 -15.92 23.66 7.93
C ALA A 169 -16.38 22.79 6.76
N ALA A 170 -17.08 23.36 5.79
CA ALA A 170 -17.57 22.64 4.63
C ALA A 170 -16.42 22.23 3.68
N ARG A 171 -15.39 23.06 3.52
CA ARG A 171 -14.15 22.70 2.80
C ARG A 171 -13.43 21.53 3.47
N ALA A 172 -13.30 21.56 4.80
CA ALA A 172 -12.72 20.45 5.56
C ALA A 172 -13.53 19.15 5.42
N ILE A 173 -14.87 19.22 5.49
CA ILE A 173 -15.75 18.06 5.29
C ILE A 173 -15.58 17.47 3.89
N VAL A 174 -15.56 18.30 2.85
CA VAL A 174 -15.31 17.85 1.47
C VAL A 174 -13.95 17.15 1.37
N GLY A 175 -12.90 17.71 1.98
CA GLY A 175 -11.58 17.10 2.03
C GLY A 175 -11.58 15.72 2.71
N VAL A 176 -12.26 15.58 3.85
CA VAL A 176 -12.41 14.29 4.55
C VAL A 176 -13.17 13.27 3.69
N LEU A 177 -14.25 13.68 3.02
CA LEU A 177 -15.01 12.80 2.13
C LEU A 177 -14.19 12.36 0.91
N LEU A 178 -13.38 13.25 0.33
CA LEU A 178 -12.45 12.90 -0.75
C LEU A 178 -11.42 11.87 -0.30
N ILE A 179 -10.84 12.04 0.89
CA ILE A 179 -9.85 11.08 1.44
C ILE A 179 -10.51 9.75 1.77
N ALA A 180 -11.72 9.75 2.34
CA ALA A 180 -12.48 8.54 2.61
C ALA A 180 -12.84 7.79 1.31
N GLY A 181 -13.28 8.52 0.28
CA GLY A 181 -13.50 7.96 -1.06
C GLY A 181 -12.22 7.42 -1.70
N ALA A 182 -11.08 8.08 -1.48
CA ALA A 182 -9.77 7.61 -1.91
C ALA A 182 -9.44 6.21 -1.35
N GLN A 183 -9.79 5.96 -0.08
CA GLN A 183 -9.51 4.68 0.58
C GLN A 183 -10.24 3.50 -0.09
N ILE A 184 -11.39 3.73 -0.73
CA ILE A 184 -12.10 2.69 -1.47
C ILE A 184 -11.27 2.25 -2.69
N PHE A 185 -10.68 3.19 -3.42
CA PHE A 185 -9.80 2.88 -4.55
C PHE A 185 -8.52 2.19 -4.10
N THR A 186 -7.88 2.66 -3.02
CA THR A 186 -6.70 2.01 -2.45
C THR A 186 -7.01 0.62 -1.90
N ALA A 187 -8.19 0.41 -1.29
CA ALA A 187 -8.60 -0.91 -0.85
C ALA A 187 -8.83 -1.86 -2.05
N THR A 188 -9.47 -1.35 -3.10
CA THR A 188 -9.65 -2.10 -4.35
C THR A 188 -8.31 -2.48 -4.97
N GLN A 189 -7.34 -1.56 -5.01
CA GLN A 189 -5.98 -1.82 -5.45
C GLN A 189 -5.35 -2.98 -4.67
N PHE A 190 -5.33 -2.92 -3.33
CA PHE A 190 -4.68 -3.97 -2.51
C PHE A 190 -5.32 -5.34 -2.72
N VAL A 191 -6.65 -5.39 -2.82
CA VAL A 191 -7.41 -6.64 -3.03
C VAL A 191 -7.23 -7.18 -4.44
N LEU A 192 -7.16 -6.32 -5.46
CA LEU A 192 -6.83 -6.72 -6.82
C LEU A 192 -5.40 -7.26 -6.92
N GLU A 193 -4.44 -6.60 -6.28
CA GLU A 193 -3.05 -7.04 -6.21
C GLU A 193 -2.93 -8.42 -5.57
N GLU A 194 -3.58 -8.64 -4.43
CA GLU A 194 -3.63 -9.95 -3.76
C GLU A 194 -4.26 -11.01 -4.67
N TYR A 195 -5.42 -10.72 -5.27
CA TYR A 195 -6.09 -11.63 -6.20
C TYR A 195 -5.21 -12.01 -7.41
N LEU A 196 -4.44 -11.06 -7.95
CA LEU A 196 -3.54 -11.29 -9.07
C LEU A 196 -2.30 -12.09 -8.64
N LEU A 197 -1.75 -11.82 -7.45
CA LEU A 197 -0.61 -12.55 -6.87
C LEU A 197 -0.98 -14.00 -6.53
N GLU A 198 -2.15 -14.26 -5.95
CA GLU A 198 -2.61 -15.63 -5.65
C GLU A 198 -2.70 -16.52 -6.91
N ARG A 199 -2.96 -15.91 -8.07
CA ARG A 199 -3.21 -16.61 -9.33
C ARG A 199 -2.07 -16.50 -10.33
N SER A 200 -0.92 -15.99 -9.91
CA SER A 200 0.23 -15.82 -10.79
C SER A 200 1.55 -16.04 -10.05
N THR A 201 2.51 -16.66 -10.72
CA THR A 201 3.84 -16.93 -10.17
C THR A 201 4.82 -15.77 -10.35
N ILE A 202 4.33 -14.53 -10.44
CA ILE A 202 5.18 -13.36 -10.70
C ILE A 202 5.77 -12.82 -9.40
N ASP A 203 7.07 -12.54 -9.41
CA ASP A 203 7.75 -11.86 -8.31
C ASP A 203 7.18 -10.46 -8.05
N PRO A 204 6.92 -10.06 -6.78
CA PRO A 204 6.38 -8.75 -6.43
C PRO A 204 7.11 -7.58 -7.12
N ILE A 205 8.44 -7.64 -7.19
CA ILE A 205 9.25 -6.60 -7.83
C ILE A 205 8.93 -6.38 -9.31
N ARG A 206 8.51 -7.43 -10.03
CA ARG A 206 8.11 -7.34 -11.44
C ARG A 206 6.68 -6.82 -11.58
N VAL A 207 5.79 -7.17 -10.65
CA VAL A 207 4.42 -6.63 -10.58
C VAL A 207 4.48 -5.11 -10.40
N VAL A 208 5.22 -4.63 -9.39
CA VAL A 208 5.45 -3.19 -9.15
C VAL A 208 6.00 -2.50 -10.39
N GLY A 209 6.98 -3.13 -11.05
CA GLY A 209 7.58 -2.57 -12.26
C GLY A 209 6.57 -2.41 -13.41
N TRP A 210 5.66 -3.37 -13.60
CA TRP A 210 4.61 -3.28 -14.62
C TRP A 210 3.54 -2.27 -14.26
N GLU A 211 3.09 -2.25 -13.00
CA GLU A 211 2.14 -1.24 -12.50
C GLU A 211 2.70 0.16 -12.67
N GLY A 212 3.99 0.37 -12.37
CA GLY A 212 4.69 1.62 -12.63
C GLY A 212 4.62 2.04 -14.09
N ILE A 213 4.82 1.13 -15.05
CA ILE A 213 4.74 1.44 -16.49
C ILE A 213 3.32 1.83 -16.89
N PHE A 214 2.31 1.07 -16.47
CA PHE A 214 0.92 1.36 -16.80
C PHE A 214 0.45 2.65 -16.14
N GLY A 215 0.75 2.85 -14.86
CA GLY A 215 0.42 4.05 -14.11
C GLY A 215 1.11 5.29 -14.67
N PHE A 216 2.39 5.20 -15.04
CA PHE A 216 3.09 6.28 -15.73
C PHE A 216 2.43 6.63 -17.06
N SER A 217 2.09 5.63 -17.87
CA SER A 217 1.48 5.83 -19.19
C SER A 217 0.10 6.49 -19.09
N VAL A 218 -0.76 6.01 -18.18
CA VAL A 218 -2.10 6.57 -17.94
C VAL A 218 -2.00 7.97 -17.36
N THR A 219 -1.10 8.21 -16.40
CA THR A 219 -0.89 9.53 -15.79
C THR A 219 -0.40 10.54 -16.84
N LEU A 220 0.56 10.17 -17.67
CA LEU A 220 1.09 11.04 -18.72
C LEU A 220 0.02 11.39 -19.75
N LEU A 221 -0.79 10.41 -20.16
CA LEU A 221 -1.93 10.63 -21.05
C LEU A 221 -2.95 11.59 -20.42
N ALA A 222 -3.32 11.35 -19.15
CA ALA A 222 -4.27 12.20 -18.43
C ALA A 222 -3.74 13.63 -18.30
N MET A 223 -2.46 13.81 -17.95
CA MET A 223 -1.81 15.12 -17.90
C MET A 223 -1.92 15.83 -19.25
N PHE A 224 -1.55 15.17 -20.35
CA PHE A 224 -1.59 15.77 -21.68
C PHE A 224 -3.01 16.19 -22.09
N VAL A 225 -4.00 15.33 -21.84
CA VAL A 225 -5.41 15.64 -22.12
C VAL A 225 -5.90 16.82 -21.29
N LEU A 226 -5.61 16.85 -19.99
CA LEU A 226 -6.01 17.94 -19.09
C LEU A 226 -5.30 19.25 -19.42
N HIS A 227 -4.03 19.20 -19.83
CA HIS A 227 -3.30 20.36 -20.30
C HIS A 227 -3.90 20.89 -21.61
N ALA A 228 -4.17 20.02 -22.58
CA ALA A 228 -4.75 20.43 -23.85
C ALA A 228 -6.16 21.01 -23.69
N THR A 229 -6.97 20.49 -22.77
CA THR A 229 -8.37 20.91 -22.57
C THR A 229 -8.54 22.08 -21.61
N ILE A 230 -7.78 22.13 -20.52
CA ILE A 230 -7.93 23.11 -19.44
C ILE A 230 -6.67 23.97 -19.34
N GLY A 231 -5.49 23.35 -19.22
CA GLY A 231 -4.23 24.07 -18.98
C GLY A 231 -3.79 25.02 -20.11
N SER A 232 -4.24 24.79 -21.35
CA SER A 232 -3.94 25.60 -22.54
C SER A 232 -4.84 26.83 -22.68
N THR A 233 -5.92 26.90 -21.88
CA THR A 233 -6.84 28.04 -21.88
C THR A 233 -6.28 29.19 -21.05
N GLU A 234 -6.67 30.43 -21.35
CA GLU A 234 -6.21 31.61 -20.58
C GLU A 234 -6.54 31.52 -19.08
N ALA A 235 -7.63 30.83 -18.71
CA ALA A 235 -8.02 30.60 -17.32
C ALA A 235 -7.25 29.46 -16.63
N GLY A 236 -6.67 28.52 -17.40
CA GLY A 236 -5.92 27.38 -16.87
C GLY A 236 -4.40 27.55 -16.88
N LYS A 237 -3.90 28.59 -17.55
CA LYS A 237 -2.49 28.94 -17.59
C LYS A 237 -1.99 29.29 -16.18
N TYR A 238 -0.85 28.72 -15.78
CA TYR A 238 -0.32 28.76 -14.41
C TYR A 238 -1.18 28.05 -13.34
N GLY A 239 -2.23 27.33 -13.75
CA GLY A 239 -3.07 26.52 -12.85
C GLY A 239 -2.52 25.10 -12.65
N TYR A 240 -3.24 24.30 -11.86
CA TYR A 240 -2.85 22.91 -11.52
C TYR A 240 -2.65 21.98 -12.73
N PHE A 241 -3.29 22.28 -13.86
CA PHE A 241 -3.26 21.45 -15.08
C PHE A 241 -2.28 21.98 -16.15
N ASP A 242 -1.48 23.00 -15.84
CA ASP A 242 -0.43 23.51 -16.70
C ASP A 242 0.86 22.69 -16.54
N ILE A 243 1.14 21.79 -17.48
CA ILE A 243 2.33 20.93 -17.44
C ILE A 243 3.62 21.77 -17.55
N VAL A 244 3.61 22.82 -18.39
CA VAL A 244 4.82 23.62 -18.65
C VAL A 244 5.22 24.34 -17.38
N GLU A 245 4.24 24.94 -16.71
CA GLU A 245 4.48 25.62 -15.44
C GLU A 245 4.86 24.63 -14.34
N GLY A 246 4.17 23.50 -14.22
CA GLY A 246 4.51 22.47 -13.22
C GLY A 246 5.94 21.94 -13.39
N TRP A 247 6.39 21.74 -14.63
CA TRP A 247 7.76 21.33 -14.93
C TRP A 247 8.78 22.41 -14.57
N ARG A 248 8.47 23.67 -14.88
CA ARG A 248 9.31 24.83 -14.54
C ARG A 248 9.49 24.93 -13.02
N GLN A 249 8.40 24.91 -12.25
CA GLN A 249 8.43 25.00 -10.79
C GLN A 249 9.22 23.84 -10.16
N MET A 250 9.06 22.62 -10.70
CA MET A 250 9.77 21.45 -10.20
C MET A 250 11.30 21.57 -10.40
N ILE A 251 11.77 22.12 -11.53
CA ILE A 251 13.21 22.23 -11.82
C ILE A 251 13.85 23.46 -11.18
N GLU A 252 13.16 24.60 -11.20
CA GLU A 252 13.70 25.85 -10.65
C GLU A 252 13.83 25.77 -9.13
N ASN A 253 12.88 25.12 -8.45
CA ASN A 253 12.93 24.95 -7.01
C ASN A 253 13.70 23.69 -6.61
N LYS A 254 14.96 23.88 -6.20
CA LYS A 254 15.84 22.79 -5.73
C LYS A 254 15.24 21.97 -4.58
N GLN A 255 14.49 22.60 -3.67
CA GLN A 255 13.89 21.91 -2.53
C GLN A 255 12.77 20.97 -2.99
N VAL A 256 11.95 21.41 -3.94
CA VAL A 256 10.90 20.57 -4.57
C VAL A 256 11.53 19.44 -5.37
N LEU A 257 12.57 19.72 -6.16
CA LEU A 257 13.24 18.71 -6.97
C LEU A 257 13.85 17.58 -6.12
N ILE A 258 14.63 17.95 -5.10
CA ILE A 258 15.30 16.99 -4.22
C ILE A 258 14.26 16.19 -3.42
N SER A 259 13.26 16.85 -2.84
CA SER A 259 12.19 16.16 -2.11
C SER A 259 11.39 15.21 -3.02
N SER A 260 11.05 15.63 -4.24
CA SER A 260 10.37 14.78 -5.22
C SER A 260 11.18 13.55 -5.60
N PHE A 261 12.50 13.70 -5.77
CA PHE A 261 13.40 12.58 -6.06
C PHE A 261 13.49 11.59 -4.89
N LEU A 262 13.61 12.08 -3.65
CA LEU A 262 13.65 11.23 -2.45
C LEU A 262 12.31 10.49 -2.24
N ILE A 263 11.19 11.18 -2.41
CA ILE A 263 9.84 10.59 -2.33
C ILE A 263 9.67 9.52 -3.40
N MET A 264 10.17 9.74 -4.62
CA MET A 264 10.11 8.76 -5.70
C MET A 264 10.81 7.44 -5.34
N ILE A 265 12.03 7.51 -4.78
CA ILE A 265 12.76 6.30 -4.33
C ILE A 265 12.01 5.63 -3.17
N SER A 266 11.55 6.43 -2.21
CA SER A 266 10.82 5.92 -1.05
C SER A 266 9.53 5.19 -1.44
N ILE A 267 8.75 5.73 -2.37
CA ILE A 267 7.50 5.09 -2.81
C ILE A 267 7.79 3.80 -3.61
N GLY A 268 8.81 3.77 -4.46
CA GLY A 268 9.20 2.55 -5.17
C GLY A 268 9.54 1.41 -4.19
N GLY A 269 10.29 1.72 -3.13
CA GLY A 269 10.55 0.76 -2.05
C GLY A 269 9.28 0.38 -1.29
N PHE A 270 8.45 1.36 -0.92
CA PHE A 270 7.21 1.14 -0.20
C PHE A 270 6.25 0.19 -0.94
N ASN A 271 6.04 0.38 -2.24
CA ASN A 271 5.17 -0.49 -3.04
C ASN A 271 5.76 -1.89 -3.22
N PHE A 272 7.08 -2.03 -3.36
CA PHE A 272 7.73 -3.34 -3.40
C PHE A 272 7.59 -4.12 -2.08
N PHE A 273 7.90 -3.49 -0.95
CA PHE A 273 7.75 -4.14 0.35
C PHE A 273 6.28 -4.43 0.66
N GLY A 274 5.37 -3.52 0.30
CA GLY A 274 3.93 -3.72 0.45
C GLY A 274 3.41 -4.94 -0.32
N LEU A 275 3.77 -5.07 -1.61
CA LEU A 275 3.40 -6.24 -2.41
C LEU A 275 4.05 -7.53 -1.91
N SER A 276 5.27 -7.46 -1.37
CA SER A 276 5.92 -8.60 -0.72
C SER A 276 5.14 -9.07 0.51
N VAL A 277 4.72 -8.15 1.39
CA VAL A 277 3.85 -8.48 2.54
C VAL A 277 2.51 -9.04 2.10
N THR A 278 1.93 -8.50 1.03
CA THR A 278 0.66 -9.00 0.47
C THR A 278 0.80 -10.45 0.01
N ARG A 279 1.93 -10.77 -0.64
CA ARG A 279 2.23 -12.11 -1.14
C ARG A 279 2.47 -13.11 -0.01
N SER A 280 3.20 -12.74 1.04
CA SER A 280 3.56 -13.67 2.11
C SER A 280 2.47 -13.79 3.19
N VAL A 281 1.67 -12.74 3.43
CA VAL A 281 0.69 -12.72 4.53
C VAL A 281 -0.74 -12.43 4.08
N SER A 282 -1.05 -11.22 3.59
CA SER A 282 -2.35 -10.84 2.98
C SER A 282 -2.42 -9.34 2.67
N ALA A 283 -3.40 -8.92 1.86
CA ALA A 283 -3.70 -7.49 1.67
C ALA A 283 -4.18 -6.84 2.98
N THR A 284 -4.93 -7.57 3.80
CA THR A 284 -5.45 -7.03 5.06
C THR A 284 -4.30 -6.75 6.01
N SER A 285 -3.35 -7.67 6.18
CA SER A 285 -2.14 -7.47 7.00
C SER A 285 -1.29 -6.28 6.50
N ARG A 286 -1.11 -6.13 5.18
CA ARG A 286 -0.46 -4.94 4.61
C ARG A 286 -1.17 -3.66 5.05
N SER A 287 -2.50 -3.60 4.92
CA SER A 287 -3.29 -2.41 5.29
C SER A 287 -3.17 -2.06 6.78
N THR A 288 -3.10 -3.09 7.63
CA THR A 288 -2.95 -2.92 9.08
C THR A 288 -1.56 -2.38 9.43
N ILE A 289 -0.49 -2.89 8.79
CA ILE A 289 0.88 -2.34 8.91
C ILE A 289 0.92 -0.89 8.43
N ASP A 290 0.24 -0.58 7.33
CA ASP A 290 0.12 0.77 6.78
C ASP A 290 -0.52 1.76 7.77
N THR A 291 -1.40 1.24 8.62
CA THR A 291 -2.07 2.02 9.67
C THR A 291 -1.13 2.25 10.85
N CYS A 292 -0.29 1.28 11.24
CA CYS A 292 0.76 1.50 12.25
C CYS A 292 1.71 2.65 11.90
N ARG A 293 2.00 2.88 10.61
CA ARG A 293 2.82 4.03 10.17
C ARG A 293 2.23 5.37 10.63
N THR A 294 0.91 5.50 10.71
CA THR A 294 0.26 6.76 11.13
C THR A 294 0.65 7.15 12.56
N LEU A 295 0.77 6.16 13.46
CA LEU A 295 1.26 6.39 14.82
C LEU A 295 2.71 6.87 14.80
N PHE A 296 3.57 6.27 13.99
CA PHE A 296 4.98 6.68 13.91
C PHE A 296 5.12 8.13 13.43
N ILE A 297 4.35 8.52 12.40
CA ILE A 297 4.31 9.90 11.91
C ILE A 297 3.85 10.85 13.01
N TRP A 298 2.81 10.47 13.77
CA TRP A 298 2.31 11.28 14.89
C TRP A 298 3.36 11.47 16.00
N ILE A 299 4.07 10.41 16.41
CA ILE A 299 5.15 10.50 17.42
C ILE A 299 6.24 11.48 16.96
N VAL A 300 6.65 11.39 15.69
CA VAL A 300 7.65 12.30 15.12
C VAL A 300 7.12 13.73 15.03
N SER A 301 5.85 13.91 14.62
CA SER A 301 5.17 15.20 14.55
C SER A 301 5.14 15.92 15.90
N LEU A 302 4.83 15.19 16.99
CA LEU A 302 4.94 15.70 18.36
C LEU A 302 6.37 16.07 18.73
N GLY A 303 7.35 15.22 18.40
CA GLY A 303 8.76 15.48 18.69
C GLY A 303 9.32 16.72 17.98
N LEU A 304 8.77 17.04 16.80
CA LEU A 304 9.10 18.25 16.03
C LEU A 304 8.27 19.48 16.44
N GLY A 305 7.27 19.32 17.30
CA GLY A 305 6.37 20.38 17.75
C GLY A 305 5.34 20.82 16.70
N TRP A 306 5.07 20.00 15.70
CA TRP A 306 4.06 20.28 14.66
C TRP A 306 2.62 19.99 15.13
N GLU A 307 2.47 19.16 16.16
CA GLU A 307 1.20 18.86 16.78
C GLU A 307 1.27 19.08 18.29
N THR A 308 0.14 19.45 18.89
CA THR A 308 0.01 19.53 20.34
C THR A 308 -0.36 18.17 20.93
N PHE A 309 0.18 17.88 22.11
CA PHE A 309 -0.07 16.61 22.79
C PHE A 309 -1.51 16.53 23.30
N LYS A 310 -2.31 15.64 22.69
CA LYS A 310 -3.71 15.41 23.09
C LYS A 310 -3.88 14.02 23.67
N TRP A 311 -4.28 13.94 24.94
CA TRP A 311 -4.50 12.67 25.65
C TRP A 311 -5.49 11.72 24.96
N LEU A 312 -6.53 12.28 24.32
CA LEU A 312 -7.53 11.50 23.61
C LEU A 312 -6.96 10.83 22.35
N GLN A 313 -6.01 11.46 21.66
CA GLN A 313 -5.32 10.86 20.51
C GLN A 313 -4.52 9.63 20.93
N ILE A 314 -3.84 9.66 22.09
CA ILE A 314 -3.05 8.53 22.60
C ILE A 314 -3.92 7.31 22.83
N VAL A 315 -5.11 7.50 23.43
CA VAL A 315 -6.04 6.40 23.65
C VAL A 315 -6.46 5.79 22.32
N GLY A 316 -6.80 6.62 21.33
CA GLY A 316 -7.16 6.14 19.99
C GLY A 316 -6.01 5.40 19.29
N PHE A 317 -4.77 5.90 19.40
CA PHE A 317 -3.60 5.22 18.85
C PHE A 317 -3.26 3.91 19.58
N ALA A 318 -3.40 3.86 20.90
CA ALA A 318 -3.18 2.64 21.69
C ALA A 318 -4.17 1.55 21.29
N LEU A 319 -5.45 1.92 21.10
CA LEU A 319 -6.46 1.01 20.57
C LEU A 319 -6.09 0.52 19.17
N LEU A 320 -5.69 1.44 18.29
CA LEU A 320 -5.31 1.13 16.92
C LEU A 320 -4.15 0.12 16.86
N VAL A 321 -3.09 0.31 17.65
CA VAL A 321 -1.95 -0.63 17.72
C VAL A 321 -2.37 -1.96 18.29
N TYR A 322 -3.11 -1.94 19.40
CA TYR A 322 -3.55 -3.16 20.08
C TYR A 322 -4.38 -4.04 19.12
N PHE A 323 -5.39 -3.46 18.47
CA PHE A 323 -6.23 -4.21 17.54
C PHE A 323 -5.51 -4.58 16.24
N THR A 324 -4.52 -3.80 15.82
CA THR A 324 -3.62 -4.19 14.71
C THR A 324 -2.83 -5.45 15.04
N PHE A 325 -2.26 -5.54 16.25
CA PHE A 325 -1.51 -6.72 16.67
C PHE A 325 -2.42 -7.92 16.91
N LEU A 326 -3.62 -7.67 17.45
CA LEU A 326 -4.64 -8.71 17.61
C LEU A 326 -5.10 -9.26 16.25
N PHE A 327 -5.27 -8.40 15.23
CA PHE A 327 -5.64 -8.83 13.88
C PHE A 327 -4.58 -9.73 13.25
N ASN A 328 -3.30 -9.38 13.40
CA ASN A 328 -2.17 -10.13 12.84
C ASN A 328 -1.75 -11.34 13.68
N GLY A 329 -2.48 -11.68 14.74
CA GLY A 329 -2.16 -12.82 15.61
C GLY A 329 -0.90 -12.62 16.48
N ILE A 330 -0.29 -11.44 16.49
CA ILE A 330 0.89 -11.12 17.31
C ILE A 330 0.51 -11.07 18.79
N VAL A 331 -0.69 -10.59 19.09
CA VAL A 331 -1.25 -10.56 20.45
C VAL A 331 -2.41 -11.55 20.50
N GLN A 332 -2.37 -12.48 21.45
CA GLN A 332 -3.46 -13.43 21.63
C GLN A 332 -4.73 -12.72 22.14
N PRO A 333 -5.92 -13.10 21.65
CA PRO A 333 -7.17 -12.55 22.16
C PRO A 333 -7.31 -12.82 23.66
N PRO A 334 -7.81 -11.83 24.42
CA PRO A 334 -7.94 -11.93 25.87
C PRO A 334 -8.99 -12.95 26.31
N LEU A 335 -9.93 -13.29 25.43
CA LEU A 335 -10.99 -14.27 25.70
C LEU A 335 -10.59 -15.63 25.11
N GLU A 336 -10.62 -16.67 25.93
CA GLU A 336 -10.14 -18.01 25.58
C GLU A 336 -10.96 -18.66 24.45
N PHE A 337 -12.25 -18.31 24.32
CA PHE A 337 -13.10 -18.77 23.21
C PHE A 337 -12.78 -18.13 21.85
N LEU A 338 -12.00 -17.04 21.84
CA LEU A 338 -11.55 -16.36 20.61
C LEU A 338 -10.18 -16.85 20.14
N ARG A 339 -9.49 -17.67 20.95
CA ARG A 339 -8.19 -18.25 20.59
C ARG A 339 -8.42 -19.37 19.59
N VAL A 340 -7.87 -19.20 18.39
CA VAL A 340 -7.76 -20.26 17.39
C VAL A 340 -6.44 -21.01 17.65
N PRO A 341 -6.39 -22.35 17.58
CA PRO A 341 -5.13 -23.09 17.71
C PRO A 341 -4.11 -22.62 16.67
N ASP A 342 -2.82 -22.54 17.05
CA ASP A 342 -1.71 -21.99 16.24
C ASP A 342 -1.52 -22.66 14.85
N GLU A 343 -2.24 -23.73 14.51
CA GLU A 343 -2.19 -24.45 13.23
C GLU A 343 -3.02 -23.82 12.09
N GLU A 344 -3.93 -22.86 12.35
CA GLU A 344 -4.85 -22.30 11.32
C GLU A 344 -4.50 -20.89 10.83
N ILE A 345 -3.39 -20.27 11.27
CA ILE A 345 -2.89 -19.04 10.61
C ILE A 345 -2.22 -19.48 9.31
N GLU A 346 -3.04 -19.73 8.30
CA GLU A 346 -2.66 -20.19 6.98
C GLU A 346 -1.70 -19.16 6.35
N GLU A 347 -0.39 -19.43 6.40
CA GLU A 347 0.60 -18.72 5.59
C GLU A 347 0.16 -18.84 4.14
N LEU A 348 -0.20 -17.70 3.56
CA LEU A 348 -0.96 -17.59 2.31
C LEU A 348 -0.21 -18.25 1.13
N LEU A 349 1.12 -18.29 1.23
CA LEU A 349 2.04 -19.07 0.42
C LEU A 349 3.22 -19.45 1.32
N PRO A 350 3.50 -20.75 1.60
CA PRO A 350 4.79 -21.10 2.15
C PRO A 350 5.85 -20.58 1.18
N GLU A 351 6.67 -19.62 1.62
CA GLU A 351 7.94 -19.40 0.97
C GLU A 351 8.64 -20.75 1.10
N GLU A 352 8.73 -21.49 -0.02
CA GLU A 352 9.66 -22.61 -0.06
C GLU A 352 10.96 -22.08 0.54
N PRO A 353 11.53 -22.75 1.55
CA PRO A 353 12.89 -22.41 1.94
C PRO A 353 13.66 -22.36 0.64
N ILE A 354 14.41 -21.28 0.43
CA ILE A 354 15.34 -21.19 -0.70
C ILE A 354 16.29 -22.36 -0.49
N GLU A 355 15.90 -23.54 -0.99
CA GLU A 355 16.73 -24.69 -1.12
C GLU A 355 17.76 -24.20 -2.12
N HIS A 356 18.88 -23.74 -1.57
CA HIS A 356 20.12 -23.62 -2.29
C HIS A 356 20.45 -25.03 -2.79
N ARG A 357 19.84 -25.42 -3.92
CA ARG A 357 20.26 -26.55 -4.74
C ARG A 357 21.20 -26.07 -5.82
#